data_AF-M1XU80-F1
#
_entry.id   AF-M1XU80-F1
#
_cell.length_a   1.000
_cell.length_b   1.000
_cell.length_c   1.000
_cell.angle_alpha   90.00
_cell.angle_beta   90.00
_cell.angle_gamma   90.00
#
_symmetry.space_group_name_H-M   'P 1'
#
loop_
_entity.id
_entity.type
_entity.pdbx_description
1 polymer ?
#
loop_
_entity_poly.entity_id
_entity_poly.type
_entity_poly.pdbx_seq_one_letter_code
_entity_poly.pdbx_strand_id
1 'polypeptide(L)'
;MTTPRDKYERRIETVNGYVEDGEIGQDTYDRVTELLNAYDNDNILVSTPQGEGTRKPSTLISWLYPLMIIARERDLTEATIDELKHDLQQLHDGTHPLVNDEGIQKSTIRNYQVALRNFYRYHDTLEVESSEIPIFDKTSSPIDPNDMLTKEEIQEAREAVGNPRDRAIFELLLYTGQRREAIRTLRLKDVNLETGTYRLNSTADGLKGATDRNGNRPLLGAKGPLQNWLEYHPDTSNPDHYLITTRPSYSVVDPASPVSGETIRRAMENIKENIYNSHSCETCVYM
;
A
#
# COMPACT_ATOMS: atom_id res chain seq x y z
N MET A 1 15.42 -6.97 -0.71
CA MET A 1 14.08 -6.33 -0.74
C MET A 1 13.93 -5.51 0.53
N THR A 2 13.54 -4.24 0.45
CA THR A 2 13.34 -3.39 1.63
C THR A 2 12.11 -3.87 2.42
N THR A 3 12.31 -4.39 3.63
CA THR A 3 11.23 -4.87 4.50
C THR A 3 10.41 -3.69 5.06
N PRO A 4 9.21 -3.91 5.63
CA PRO A 4 8.50 -2.86 6.37
C PRO A 4 9.31 -2.28 7.53
N ARG A 5 10.16 -3.09 8.15
CA ARG A 5 11.08 -2.67 9.22
C ARG A 5 12.15 -1.72 8.68
N ASP A 6 12.84 -2.11 7.59
CA ASP A 6 13.86 -1.26 6.96
C ASP A 6 13.28 0.12 6.54
N LYS A 7 12.00 0.16 6.11
CA LYS A 7 11.32 1.42 5.78
C LYS A 7 11.05 2.28 7.00
N TYR A 8 10.74 1.65 8.14
CA TYR A 8 10.51 2.34 9.40
C TYR A 8 11.82 2.92 9.94
N GLU A 9 12.88 2.13 9.95
CA GLU A 9 14.21 2.56 10.40
C GLU A 9 14.74 3.74 9.56
N ARG A 10 14.67 3.65 8.22
CA ARG A 10 15.04 4.78 7.35
C ARG A 10 14.20 6.04 7.62
N ARG A 11 12.94 5.86 8.02
CA ARG A 11 12.09 7.00 8.35
C ARG A 11 12.53 7.63 9.68
N ILE A 12 12.88 6.82 10.68
CA ILE A 12 13.49 7.32 11.92
C ILE A 12 14.78 8.09 11.63
N GLU A 13 15.67 7.56 10.78
CA GLU A 13 16.89 8.28 10.35
C GLU A 13 16.57 9.64 9.71
N THR A 14 15.51 9.71 8.90
CA THR A 14 15.07 10.98 8.30
C THR A 14 14.65 11.98 9.37
N VAL A 15 13.96 11.54 10.42
CA VAL A 15 13.53 12.42 11.52
C VAL A 15 14.71 12.88 12.35
N ASN A 16 15.68 12.02 12.61
CA ASN A 16 16.89 12.41 13.31
C ASN A 16 17.58 13.56 12.57
N GLY A 17 17.61 13.52 11.23
CA GLY A 17 18.09 14.65 10.42
C GLY A 17 17.31 15.95 10.67
N TYR A 18 15.97 15.91 10.73
CA TYR A 18 15.18 17.10 11.04
C TYR A 18 15.43 17.65 12.45
N VAL A 19 15.77 16.80 13.43
CA VAL A 19 16.13 17.23 14.78
C VAL A 19 17.53 17.86 14.78
N GLU A 20 18.50 17.23 14.09
CA GLU A 20 19.85 17.74 13.93
C GLU A 20 19.87 19.11 13.24
N ASP A 21 19.01 19.30 12.24
CA ASP A 21 18.84 20.56 11.50
C ASP A 21 18.02 21.61 12.29
N GLY A 22 17.47 21.25 13.46
CA GLY A 22 16.65 22.14 14.29
C GLY A 22 15.25 22.42 13.74
N GLU A 23 14.80 21.66 12.74
CA GLU A 23 13.44 21.74 12.20
C GLU A 23 12.39 21.12 13.14
N ILE A 24 12.79 20.14 13.96
CA ILE A 24 11.94 19.53 14.98
C ILE A 24 12.60 19.70 16.35
N GLY A 25 11.83 20.20 17.33
CA GLY A 25 12.28 20.33 18.71
C GLY A 25 12.56 18.98 19.39
N GLN A 26 13.57 18.94 20.25
CA GLN A 26 13.98 17.72 20.96
C GLN A 26 12.84 17.13 21.81
N ASP A 27 12.07 17.98 22.49
CA ASP A 27 10.98 17.54 23.37
C ASP A 27 9.87 16.84 22.57
N THR A 28 9.45 17.41 21.44
CA THR A 28 8.54 16.75 20.50
C THR A 28 9.10 15.43 20.00
N TYR A 29 10.37 15.40 19.58
CA TYR A 29 11.00 14.18 19.09
C TYR A 29 11.02 13.07 20.14
N ASP A 30 11.39 13.39 21.37
CA ASP A 30 11.47 12.44 22.47
C ASP A 30 10.09 11.85 22.75
N ARG A 31 9.04 12.68 22.77
CA ARG A 31 7.64 12.23 22.98
C ARG A 31 7.12 11.39 21.83
N VAL A 32 7.42 11.74 20.58
CA VAL A 32 7.05 10.92 19.42
C VAL A 32 7.75 9.57 19.48
N THR A 33 9.04 9.55 19.82
CA THR A 33 9.84 8.33 19.91
C THR A 33 9.40 7.44 21.07
N GLU A 34 9.03 8.02 22.21
CA GLU A 34 8.45 7.32 23.35
C GLU A 34 7.18 6.54 22.95
N LEU A 35 6.24 7.23 22.30
CA LEU A 35 5.02 6.60 21.75
C LEU A 35 5.38 5.44 20.81
N LEU A 36 6.27 5.67 19.86
CA LEU A 36 6.59 4.65 18.85
C LEU A 36 7.27 3.44 19.47
N ASN A 37 8.19 3.66 20.42
CA ASN A 37 8.86 2.60 21.15
C ASN A 37 7.90 1.76 21.99
N ALA A 38 6.94 2.40 22.67
CA ALA A 38 5.94 1.69 23.47
C ALA A 38 5.08 0.74 22.62
N TYR A 39 4.79 1.11 21.38
CA TYR A 39 3.98 0.29 20.47
C TYR A 39 4.78 -0.58 19.50
N ASP A 40 6.11 -0.52 19.50
CA ASP A 40 6.93 -1.32 18.59
C ASP A 40 6.95 -2.79 19.02
N ASN A 41 6.49 -3.68 18.14
CA ASN A 41 6.43 -5.11 18.42
C ASN A 41 7.80 -5.78 18.56
N ASP A 42 8.88 -5.12 18.11
CA ASP A 42 10.25 -5.61 18.26
C ASP A 42 10.97 -4.96 19.45
N ASN A 43 10.34 -3.99 20.13
CA ASN A 43 10.87 -3.35 21.32
C ASN A 43 10.25 -3.96 22.59
N ILE A 44 11.06 -4.68 23.37
CA ILE A 44 10.63 -5.30 24.63
C ILE A 44 10.91 -4.44 25.86
N LEU A 45 11.64 -3.33 25.70
CA LEU A 45 12.08 -2.48 26.81
C LEU A 45 10.98 -1.53 27.28
N VAL A 46 10.07 -1.16 26.38
CA VAL A 46 8.95 -0.26 26.67
C VAL A 46 7.66 -1.03 26.44
N SER A 47 6.80 -1.06 27.45
CA SER A 47 5.50 -1.74 27.36
C SER A 47 4.44 -0.76 26.84
N THR A 48 3.51 -1.28 26.04
CA THR A 48 2.29 -0.53 25.70
C THR A 48 1.48 -0.19 26.95
N PRO A 49 0.65 0.87 26.91
CA PRO A 49 -0.32 1.13 27.96
C PRO A 49 -1.20 -0.09 28.26
N GLN A 50 -1.68 -0.18 29.51
CA GLN A 50 -2.46 -1.33 29.98
C GLN A 50 -3.69 -1.56 29.10
N GLY A 51 -3.86 -2.81 28.64
CA GLY A 51 -5.00 -3.20 27.80
C GLY A 51 -4.80 -2.95 26.31
N GLU A 52 -3.68 -2.35 25.90
CA GLU A 52 -3.29 -2.22 24.50
C GLU A 52 -2.27 -3.28 24.09
N GLY A 53 -2.21 -3.57 22.78
CA GLY A 53 -1.19 -4.43 22.18
C GLY A 53 -0.22 -3.64 21.30
N THR A 54 0.86 -4.27 20.87
CA THR A 54 1.86 -3.66 19.97
C THR A 54 1.33 -3.47 18.55
N ARG A 55 2.12 -2.82 17.69
CA ARG A 55 1.82 -2.47 16.30
C ARG A 55 2.94 -2.92 15.39
N LYS A 56 2.59 -3.22 14.13
CA LYS A 56 3.57 -3.54 13.09
C LYS A 56 4.29 -2.27 12.61
N PRO A 57 5.50 -2.39 12.02
CA PRO A 57 6.26 -1.23 11.51
C PRO A 57 5.46 -0.32 10.57
N SER A 58 4.63 -0.91 9.70
CA SER A 58 3.78 -0.13 8.78
C SER A 58 2.79 0.80 9.50
N THR A 59 2.31 0.40 10.68
CA THR A 59 1.41 1.21 11.49
C THR A 59 2.18 2.30 12.24
N LEU A 60 3.38 1.99 12.74
CA LEU A 60 4.26 3.00 13.33
C LEU A 60 4.63 4.08 12.31
N ILE A 61 4.97 3.71 11.07
CA ILE A 61 5.21 4.66 9.97
C ILE A 61 3.98 5.55 9.73
N SER A 62 2.77 4.98 9.79
CA SER A 62 1.53 5.74 9.59
C SER A 62 1.23 6.75 10.71
N TRP A 63 1.88 6.61 11.87
CA TRP A 63 1.81 7.59 12.96
C TRP A 63 2.98 8.58 12.88
N LEU A 64 4.19 8.06 12.73
CA LEU A 64 5.43 8.80 12.64
C LEU A 64 5.38 9.88 11.54
N TYR A 65 5.03 9.50 10.30
CA TYR A 65 5.05 10.44 9.17
C TYR A 65 4.14 11.67 9.38
N PRO A 66 2.85 11.51 9.72
CA PRO A 66 2.02 12.67 10.03
C PRO A 66 2.51 13.53 11.18
N LEU A 67 2.95 12.90 12.28
CA LEU A 67 3.45 13.63 13.46
C LEU A 67 4.66 14.49 13.10
N MET A 68 5.59 13.96 12.29
CA MET A 68 6.75 14.72 11.83
C MET A 68 6.39 15.92 10.96
N ILE A 69 5.41 15.78 10.07
CA ILE A 69 5.03 16.88 9.17
C ILE A 69 4.48 18.06 9.96
N ILE A 70 3.65 17.80 10.97
CA ILE A 70 3.15 18.85 11.87
C ILE A 70 4.29 19.36 12.78
N ALA A 71 5.14 18.47 13.29
CA ALA A 71 6.24 18.80 14.19
C ALA A 71 7.30 19.74 13.59
N ARG A 72 7.36 19.87 12.26
CA ARG A 72 8.27 20.81 11.57
C ARG A 72 7.80 22.25 11.64
N GLU A 73 6.52 22.47 11.94
CA GLU A 73 5.93 23.81 12.08
C GLU A 73 5.53 24.10 13.55
N ARG A 74 5.39 23.04 14.37
CA ARG A 74 4.87 23.12 15.74
C ARG A 74 5.65 22.26 16.72
N ASP A 75 5.80 22.75 17.94
CA ASP A 75 6.12 21.88 19.06
C ASP A 75 4.84 21.17 19.53
N LEU A 76 4.75 19.86 19.33
CA LEU A 76 3.58 19.06 19.71
C LEU A 76 3.37 19.00 21.23
N THR A 77 4.36 19.33 22.07
CA THR A 77 4.19 19.37 23.53
C THR A 77 3.53 20.65 24.00
N GLU A 78 3.68 21.74 23.24
CA GLU A 78 3.15 23.08 23.57
C GLU A 78 2.01 23.53 22.65
N ALA A 79 1.73 22.78 21.57
CA ALA A 79 0.70 23.14 20.60
C ALA A 79 -0.69 23.14 21.23
N THR A 80 -1.49 24.12 20.84
CA THR A 80 -2.92 24.19 21.21
C THR A 80 -3.80 23.43 20.22
N ILE A 81 -5.00 23.06 20.66
CA ILE A 81 -5.97 22.37 19.79
C ILE A 81 -6.35 23.19 18.55
N ASP A 82 -6.41 24.53 18.68
CA ASP A 82 -6.79 25.40 17.57
C ASP A 82 -5.67 25.53 16.53
N GLU A 83 -4.41 25.51 16.96
CA GLU A 83 -3.26 25.44 16.04
C GLU A 83 -3.26 24.12 15.26
N LEU A 84 -3.45 22.99 15.95
CA LEU A 84 -3.52 21.69 15.28
C LEU A 84 -4.67 21.62 14.27
N LYS A 85 -5.84 22.18 14.60
CA LYS A 85 -6.97 22.27 13.67
C LYS A 85 -6.63 23.15 12.47
N HIS A 86 -5.93 24.26 12.70
CA HIS A 86 -5.48 25.15 11.64
C HIS A 86 -4.52 24.44 10.69
N ASP A 87 -3.51 23.76 11.21
CA ASP A 87 -2.52 23.04 10.39
C ASP A 87 -3.17 21.90 9.60
N LEU A 88 -4.11 21.15 10.21
CA LEU A 88 -4.90 20.14 9.50
C LEU A 88 -5.76 20.73 8.37
N GLN A 89 -6.31 21.93 8.57
CA GLN A 89 -7.07 22.64 7.54
C GLN A 89 -6.16 23.13 6.42
N GLN A 90 -4.97 23.67 6.74
CA GLN A 90 -4.00 24.09 5.74
C GLN A 90 -3.49 22.92 4.89
N LEU A 91 -3.26 21.76 5.51
CA LEU A 91 -2.92 20.52 4.80
C LEU A 91 -4.03 20.11 3.84
N HIS A 92 -5.30 20.24 4.25
CA HIS A 92 -6.45 19.93 3.41
C HIS A 92 -6.59 20.91 2.24
N ASP A 93 -6.36 22.19 2.49
CA ASP A 93 -6.60 23.27 1.53
C ASP A 93 -5.42 23.57 0.60
N GLY A 94 -4.27 22.92 0.80
CA GLY A 94 -3.07 23.14 -0.01
C GLY A 94 -2.26 24.37 0.38
N THR A 95 -2.54 24.97 1.53
CA THR A 95 -1.87 26.19 2.00
C THR A 95 -0.74 25.93 3.01
N HIS A 96 -0.54 24.66 3.41
CA HIS A 96 0.57 24.28 4.28
C HIS A 96 1.89 24.30 3.49
N PRO A 97 3.01 24.80 4.05
CA PRO A 97 4.31 24.89 3.35
C PRO A 97 4.90 23.58 2.81
N LEU A 98 4.36 22.43 3.21
CA LEU A 98 4.91 21.09 2.94
C LEU A 98 4.02 20.27 2.01
N VAL A 99 2.98 20.89 1.43
CA VAL A 99 2.06 20.25 0.50
C VAL A 99 1.90 21.12 -0.75
N ASN A 100 1.41 20.53 -1.82
CA ASN A 100 1.10 21.28 -3.04
C ASN A 100 -0.22 22.05 -2.89
N ASP A 101 -0.44 23.01 -3.78
CA ASP A 101 -1.62 23.87 -3.82
C ASP A 101 -2.96 23.11 -4.01
N GLU A 102 -2.90 21.82 -4.37
CA GLU A 102 -4.08 20.94 -4.47
C GLU A 102 -4.53 20.37 -3.10
N GLY A 103 -3.68 20.49 -2.08
CA GLY A 103 -3.92 19.95 -0.75
C GLY A 103 -3.90 18.43 -0.68
N ILE A 104 -4.28 17.93 0.49
CA ILE A 104 -4.31 16.49 0.78
C ILE A 104 -5.74 15.99 0.94
N GLN A 105 -6.05 14.87 0.26
CA GLN A 105 -7.34 14.19 0.37
C GLN A 105 -7.74 13.90 1.83
N LYS A 106 -9.05 14.00 2.12
CA LYS A 106 -9.63 13.74 3.46
C LYS A 106 -9.24 12.38 4.05
N SER A 107 -9.12 11.35 3.22
CA SER A 107 -8.67 10.01 3.64
C SER A 107 -7.25 10.02 4.21
N THR A 108 -6.37 10.83 3.64
CA THR A 108 -5.00 11.03 4.11
C THR A 108 -4.97 11.96 5.31
N ILE A 109 -5.72 13.06 5.33
CA ILE A 109 -5.86 13.93 6.52
C ILE A 109 -6.39 13.14 7.72
N ARG A 110 -7.28 12.18 7.50
CA ARG A 110 -7.74 11.27 8.56
C ARG A 110 -6.59 10.49 9.20
N ASN A 111 -5.54 10.14 8.45
CA ASN A 111 -4.35 9.51 9.04
C ASN A 111 -3.59 10.47 9.96
N TYR A 112 -3.51 11.75 9.61
CA TYR A 112 -2.94 12.80 10.48
C TYR A 112 -3.74 12.94 11.77
N GLN A 113 -5.07 13.05 11.65
CA GLN A 113 -5.98 13.13 12.80
C GLN A 113 -5.83 11.92 13.72
N VAL A 114 -5.76 10.70 13.17
CA VAL A 114 -5.56 9.47 13.95
C VAL A 114 -4.18 9.44 14.62
N ALA A 115 -3.12 9.87 13.95
CA ALA A 115 -1.79 9.93 14.51
C ALA A 115 -1.71 10.90 15.69
N LEU A 116 -2.22 12.13 15.52
CA LEU A 116 -2.31 13.14 16.59
C LEU A 116 -3.14 12.61 17.76
N ARG A 117 -4.30 12.00 17.51
CA ARG A 117 -5.11 11.39 18.58
C ARG A 117 -4.37 10.29 19.34
N ASN A 118 -3.54 9.49 18.67
CA ASN A 118 -2.75 8.47 19.36
C ASN A 118 -1.62 9.08 20.19
N PHE A 119 -0.99 10.14 19.69
CA PHE A 119 0.04 10.89 20.41
C PHE A 119 -0.52 11.52 21.69
N TYR A 120 -1.57 12.33 21.60
CA TYR A 120 -2.16 12.99 22.77
C TYR A 120 -2.90 12.05 23.71
N ARG A 121 -3.38 10.89 23.23
CA ARG A 121 -3.95 9.86 24.12
C ARG A 121 -2.86 9.15 24.93
N TYR A 122 -1.69 8.95 24.35
CA TYR A 122 -0.56 8.33 25.05
C TYR A 122 0.09 9.31 26.04
N HIS A 123 0.19 10.59 25.66
CA HIS A 123 0.70 11.68 26.49
C HIS A 123 -0.46 12.49 27.09
N ASP A 124 -1.26 11.84 27.93
CA ASP A 124 -2.49 12.40 28.51
C ASP A 124 -2.26 13.57 29.49
N THR A 125 -0.99 13.88 29.79
CA THR A 125 -0.60 15.02 30.62
C THR A 125 -0.40 16.32 29.82
N LEU A 126 -0.46 16.28 28.49
CA LEU A 126 -0.36 17.46 27.63
C LEU A 126 -1.69 18.23 27.60
N GLU A 127 -1.65 19.51 27.22
CA GLU A 127 -2.85 20.38 27.22
C GLU A 127 -3.95 19.89 26.27
N VAL A 128 -3.59 19.30 25.14
CA VAL A 128 -4.55 18.90 24.11
C VAL A 128 -5.22 17.57 24.47
N GLU A 129 -6.53 17.63 24.66
CA GLU A 129 -7.37 16.45 24.82
C GLU A 129 -7.55 15.71 23.48
N SER A 130 -7.13 14.44 23.43
CA SER A 130 -7.15 13.65 22.20
C SER A 130 -8.54 13.57 21.54
N SER A 131 -9.63 13.66 22.30
CA SER A 131 -11.00 13.63 21.79
C SER A 131 -11.40 14.89 21.02
N GLU A 132 -10.74 16.02 21.25
CA GLU A 132 -11.06 17.31 20.63
C GLU A 132 -10.52 17.45 19.20
N ILE A 133 -9.51 16.67 18.84
CA ILE A 133 -8.96 16.61 17.48
C ILE A 133 -10.05 16.05 16.56
N PRO A 134 -10.56 16.79 15.57
CA PRO A 134 -11.64 16.30 14.71
C PRO A 134 -11.17 15.10 13.89
N ILE A 135 -12.08 14.18 13.60
CA ILE A 135 -11.84 13.08 12.67
C ILE A 135 -12.84 13.20 11.52
N PHE A 136 -12.35 13.32 10.29
CA PHE A 136 -13.21 13.22 9.11
C PHE A 136 -13.88 11.86 9.06
N ASP A 137 -15.17 11.82 8.72
CA ASP A 137 -15.88 10.58 8.50
C ASP A 137 -15.20 9.71 7.45
N LYS A 138 -15.36 8.40 7.59
CA LYS A 138 -14.91 7.48 6.55
C LYS A 138 -15.73 7.77 5.29
N THR A 139 -15.07 8.27 4.25
CA THR A 139 -15.68 8.39 2.93
C THR A 139 -16.09 6.99 2.48
N SER A 140 -17.29 6.86 1.90
CA SER A 140 -17.67 5.65 1.19
C SER A 140 -16.64 5.34 0.11
N SER A 141 -16.49 4.06 -0.25
CA SER A 141 -15.64 3.66 -1.37
C SER A 141 -16.02 4.51 -2.59
N PRO A 142 -15.06 5.20 -3.24
CA PRO A 142 -15.36 6.01 -4.42
C PRO A 142 -15.72 5.17 -5.64
N ILE A 143 -15.57 3.85 -5.56
CA ILE A 143 -15.86 2.91 -6.64
C ILE A 143 -17.38 2.79 -6.78
N ASP A 144 -17.92 3.35 -7.87
CA ASP A 144 -19.28 3.12 -8.30
C ASP A 144 -19.35 1.71 -8.95
N PRO A 145 -20.35 0.87 -8.67
CA PRO A 145 -20.56 -0.36 -9.44
C PRO A 145 -20.62 -0.16 -10.96
N ASN A 146 -20.97 1.03 -11.44
CA ASN A 146 -20.94 1.40 -12.85
C ASN A 146 -19.52 1.65 -13.39
N ASP A 147 -18.50 1.79 -12.53
CA ASP A 147 -17.08 1.84 -12.91
C ASP A 147 -16.49 0.45 -13.19
N MET A 148 -17.30 -0.62 -13.03
CA MET A 148 -16.86 -1.98 -13.32
C MET A 148 -16.76 -2.19 -14.84
N LEU A 149 -15.69 -2.86 -15.27
CA LEU A 149 -15.48 -3.18 -16.68
C LEU A 149 -16.68 -3.94 -17.25
N THR A 150 -17.17 -3.43 -18.38
CA THR A 150 -18.15 -4.10 -19.24
C THR A 150 -17.54 -5.32 -19.93
N LYS A 151 -18.38 -6.16 -20.56
CA LYS A 151 -17.88 -7.35 -21.26
C LYS A 151 -17.04 -6.96 -22.48
N GLU A 152 -17.42 -5.87 -23.13
CA GLU A 152 -16.78 -5.27 -24.28
C GLU A 152 -15.39 -4.76 -23.90
N GLU A 153 -15.29 -3.95 -22.83
CA GLU A 153 -13.99 -3.47 -22.32
C GLU A 153 -13.08 -4.61 -21.85
N ILE A 154 -13.65 -5.67 -21.26
CA ILE A 154 -12.88 -6.87 -20.92
C ILE A 154 -12.34 -7.51 -22.19
N GLN A 155 -13.13 -7.62 -23.25
CA GLN A 155 -12.69 -8.23 -24.51
C GLN A 155 -11.64 -7.36 -25.22
N GLU A 156 -11.80 -6.05 -25.24
CA GLU A 156 -10.80 -5.12 -25.77
C GLU A 156 -9.48 -5.22 -25.00
N ALA A 157 -9.54 -5.23 -23.65
CA ALA A 157 -8.37 -5.43 -22.82
C ALA A 157 -7.67 -6.75 -23.16
N ARG A 158 -8.44 -7.83 -23.34
CA ARG A 158 -7.93 -9.14 -23.72
C ARG A 158 -7.18 -9.13 -25.05
N GLU A 159 -7.71 -8.44 -26.05
CA GLU A 159 -7.11 -8.31 -27.40
C GLU A 159 -5.89 -7.40 -27.39
N ALA A 160 -5.88 -6.37 -26.54
CA ALA A 160 -4.78 -5.43 -26.38
C ALA A 160 -3.57 -6.00 -25.61
N VAL A 161 -3.72 -7.13 -24.90
CA VAL A 161 -2.60 -7.75 -24.16
C VAL A 161 -1.72 -8.60 -25.06
N GLY A 162 -0.56 -8.06 -25.45
CA GLY A 162 0.40 -8.79 -26.29
C GLY A 162 1.32 -9.78 -25.56
N ASN A 163 1.30 -9.84 -24.22
CA ASN A 163 2.23 -10.68 -23.44
C ASN A 163 1.51 -11.70 -22.53
N PRO A 164 1.87 -13.00 -22.56
CA PRO A 164 1.24 -14.04 -21.74
C PRO A 164 1.23 -13.75 -20.24
N ARG A 165 2.32 -13.16 -19.71
CA ARG A 165 2.40 -12.79 -18.28
C ARG A 165 1.35 -11.77 -17.90
N ASP A 166 1.30 -10.68 -18.66
CA ASP A 166 0.39 -9.58 -18.37
C ASP A 166 -1.07 -10.02 -18.55
N ARG A 167 -1.30 -10.96 -19.48
CA ARG A 167 -2.61 -11.58 -19.67
C ARG A 167 -3.00 -12.44 -18.47
N ALA A 168 -2.08 -13.24 -17.94
CA ALA A 168 -2.30 -13.99 -16.72
C ALA A 168 -2.57 -13.07 -15.51
N ILE A 169 -1.85 -11.94 -15.39
CA ILE A 169 -2.08 -10.94 -14.33
C ILE A 169 -3.50 -10.34 -14.44
N PHE A 170 -3.90 -9.90 -15.63
CA PHE A 170 -5.22 -9.33 -15.88
C PHE A 170 -6.34 -10.30 -15.50
N GLU A 171 -6.24 -11.55 -15.96
CA GLU A 171 -7.28 -12.56 -15.74
C GLU A 171 -7.32 -13.03 -14.28
N LEU A 172 -6.15 -13.09 -13.61
CA LEU A 172 -6.11 -13.32 -12.17
C LEU A 172 -6.83 -12.20 -11.41
N LEU A 173 -6.56 -10.93 -11.72
CA LEU A 173 -7.22 -9.79 -11.06
C LEU A 173 -8.75 -9.84 -11.30
N LEU A 174 -9.15 -10.03 -12.56
CA LEU A 174 -10.55 -10.05 -12.98
C LEU A 174 -11.34 -11.18 -12.30
N TYR A 175 -10.84 -12.41 -12.35
CA TYR A 175 -11.60 -13.58 -11.90
C TYR A 175 -11.49 -13.87 -10.40
N THR A 176 -10.40 -13.45 -9.75
CA THR A 176 -10.18 -13.77 -8.33
C THR A 176 -10.55 -12.63 -7.39
N GLY A 177 -10.68 -11.39 -7.92
CA GLY A 177 -10.92 -10.18 -7.15
C GLY A 177 -9.87 -9.93 -6.06
N GLN A 178 -8.70 -10.58 -6.14
CA GLN A 178 -7.68 -10.48 -5.11
C GLN A 178 -6.92 -9.17 -5.21
N ARG A 179 -6.49 -8.68 -4.04
CA ARG A 179 -5.60 -7.51 -3.99
C ARG A 179 -4.29 -7.83 -4.71
N ARG A 180 -3.71 -6.81 -5.31
CA ARG A 180 -2.40 -6.86 -5.99
C ARG A 180 -1.32 -7.60 -5.20
N GLU A 181 -1.18 -7.29 -3.90
CA GLU A 181 -0.18 -7.92 -3.03
C GLU A 181 -0.41 -9.42 -2.86
N ALA A 182 -1.67 -9.87 -2.87
CA ALA A 182 -2.01 -11.29 -2.79
C ALA A 182 -1.61 -12.05 -4.06
N ILE A 183 -1.84 -11.45 -5.23
CA ILE A 183 -1.49 -12.08 -6.51
C ILE A 183 0.02 -12.15 -6.72
N ARG A 184 0.76 -11.05 -6.48
CA ARG A 184 2.22 -11.03 -6.71
C ARG A 184 3.02 -11.95 -5.78
N THR A 185 2.43 -12.36 -4.67
CA THR A 185 3.08 -13.23 -3.68
C THR A 185 2.69 -14.69 -3.83
N LEU A 186 1.81 -15.04 -4.79
CA LEU A 186 1.54 -16.42 -5.15
C LEU A 186 2.82 -17.11 -5.62
N ARG A 187 3.04 -18.33 -5.14
CA ARG A 187 4.08 -19.22 -5.66
C ARG A 187 3.48 -20.26 -6.59
N LEU A 188 4.33 -20.94 -7.35
CA LEU A 188 3.91 -22.03 -8.23
C LEU A 188 3.11 -23.09 -7.45
N LYS A 189 3.57 -23.49 -6.26
CA LYS A 189 2.85 -24.46 -5.39
C LYS A 189 1.52 -23.98 -4.83
N ASP A 190 1.23 -22.68 -4.93
CA ASP A 190 -0.01 -22.10 -4.43
C ASP A 190 -1.11 -22.12 -5.51
N VAL A 191 -0.80 -22.61 -6.72
CA VAL A 191 -1.74 -22.77 -7.84
C VAL A 191 -1.75 -24.23 -8.29
N ASN A 192 -2.94 -24.82 -8.39
CA ASN A 192 -3.16 -26.13 -8.99
C ASN A 192 -4.01 -25.96 -10.26
N LEU A 193 -3.38 -26.13 -11.42
CA LEU A 193 -4.03 -25.98 -12.71
C LEU A 193 -4.90 -27.19 -13.08
N GLU A 194 -4.63 -28.37 -12.53
CA GLU A 194 -5.46 -29.55 -12.78
C GLU A 194 -6.86 -29.35 -12.17
N THR A 195 -6.90 -29.07 -10.87
CA THR A 195 -8.15 -28.79 -10.13
C THR A 195 -8.69 -27.40 -10.41
N GLY A 196 -7.90 -26.52 -11.03
CA GLY A 196 -8.31 -25.15 -11.34
C GLY A 196 -8.47 -24.29 -10.09
N THR A 197 -7.61 -24.46 -9.09
CA THR A 197 -7.70 -23.78 -7.81
C THR A 197 -6.39 -23.09 -7.40
N TYR A 198 -6.47 -22.11 -6.52
CA TYR A 198 -5.32 -21.47 -5.87
C TYR A 198 -5.57 -21.26 -4.38
N ARG A 199 -4.50 -21.02 -3.63
CA ARG A 199 -4.52 -20.59 -2.23
C ARG A 199 -3.63 -19.36 -2.06
N LEU A 200 -3.90 -18.55 -1.03
CA LEU A 200 -3.04 -17.39 -0.76
C LEU A 200 -1.78 -17.81 -0.03
N ASN A 201 -0.67 -17.11 -0.30
CA ASN A 201 0.60 -17.36 0.37
C ASN A 201 0.54 -16.88 1.82
N SER A 202 0.20 -17.76 2.75
CA SER A 202 0.01 -17.42 4.17
C SER A 202 1.26 -16.90 4.88
N THR A 203 2.44 -17.09 4.30
CA THR A 203 3.72 -16.65 4.88
C THR A 203 4.21 -15.31 4.31
N ALA A 204 3.50 -14.72 3.35
CA ALA A 204 3.89 -13.43 2.79
C ALA A 204 3.43 -12.25 3.65
N ASP A 205 4.33 -11.28 3.84
CA ASP A 205 4.04 -10.03 4.52
C ASP A 205 2.97 -9.19 3.78
N GLY A 206 2.17 -8.45 4.54
CA GLY A 206 1.15 -7.54 4.00
C GLY A 206 -0.19 -8.21 3.67
N LEU A 207 -0.34 -9.52 3.87
CA LEU A 207 -1.59 -10.25 3.64
C LEU A 207 -2.45 -10.35 4.91
N LYS A 208 -2.93 -9.21 5.41
CA LYS A 208 -3.86 -9.18 6.55
C LYS A 208 -5.10 -10.04 6.26
N GLY A 209 -5.36 -11.03 7.13
CA GLY A 209 -6.55 -11.90 7.06
C GLY A 209 -6.52 -12.97 5.96
N ALA A 210 -5.39 -13.16 5.27
CA ALA A 210 -5.28 -14.23 4.27
C ALA A 210 -5.26 -15.64 4.90
N THR A 211 -4.72 -15.75 6.11
CA THR A 211 -4.70 -16.97 6.93
C THR A 211 -6.08 -17.39 7.40
N ASP A 212 -6.93 -16.41 7.76
CA ASP A 212 -8.23 -16.65 8.39
C ASP A 212 -9.29 -17.14 7.39
N ARG A 213 -8.99 -17.06 6.08
CA ARG A 213 -9.85 -17.48 4.96
C ARG A 213 -9.12 -18.44 4.01
N ASN A 214 -8.15 -19.19 4.53
CA ASN A 214 -7.25 -19.99 3.72
C ASN A 214 -7.91 -21.32 3.35
N GLY A 215 -8.42 -21.39 2.12
CA GLY A 215 -8.97 -22.58 1.50
C GLY A 215 -8.72 -22.53 -0.01
N ASN A 216 -8.87 -23.65 -0.69
CA ASN A 216 -8.75 -23.69 -2.15
C ASN A 216 -9.86 -22.85 -2.79
N ARG A 217 -9.46 -21.86 -3.60
CA ARG A 217 -10.35 -20.96 -4.32
C ARG A 217 -10.30 -21.24 -5.80
N PRO A 218 -11.40 -21.13 -6.55
CA PRO A 218 -11.38 -21.38 -7.99
C PRO A 218 -10.59 -20.29 -8.73
N LEU A 219 -9.83 -20.70 -9.76
CA LEU A 219 -9.19 -19.80 -10.73
C LEU A 219 -10.17 -19.26 -11.78
N LEU A 220 -11.30 -19.95 -11.98
CA LEU A 220 -12.28 -19.65 -13.02
C LEU A 220 -11.59 -19.51 -14.39
N GLY A 221 -11.88 -18.43 -15.13
CA GLY A 221 -11.30 -18.19 -16.46
C GLY A 221 -9.80 -17.89 -16.46
N ALA A 222 -9.15 -17.71 -15.31
CA ALA A 222 -7.70 -17.46 -15.24
C ALA A 222 -6.85 -18.72 -15.52
N LYS A 223 -7.42 -19.93 -15.50
CA LYS A 223 -6.68 -21.19 -15.67
C LYS A 223 -5.91 -21.26 -17.00
N GLY A 224 -6.57 -20.99 -18.13
CA GLY A 224 -5.93 -21.02 -19.45
C GLY A 224 -4.82 -19.99 -19.62
N PRO A 225 -5.07 -18.70 -19.32
CA PRO A 225 -4.04 -17.66 -19.30
C PRO A 225 -2.82 -18.01 -18.45
N LEU A 226 -3.02 -18.65 -17.29
CA LEU A 226 -1.93 -19.12 -16.44
C LEU A 226 -1.14 -20.26 -17.08
N GLN A 227 -1.81 -21.24 -17.68
CA GLN A 227 -1.14 -22.31 -18.43
C GLN A 227 -0.22 -21.73 -19.50
N ASN A 228 -0.73 -20.80 -20.31
CA ASN A 228 0.06 -20.13 -21.35
C ASN A 228 1.26 -19.38 -20.76
N TRP A 229 1.09 -18.69 -19.62
CA TRP A 229 2.21 -18.00 -18.98
C TRP A 229 3.29 -18.97 -18.50
N LEU A 230 2.92 -20.12 -17.93
CA LEU A 230 3.89 -21.09 -17.42
C LEU A 230 4.81 -21.67 -18.49
N GLU A 231 4.41 -21.66 -19.76
CA GLU A 231 5.29 -22.03 -20.89
C GLU A 231 6.49 -21.08 -21.07
N TYR A 232 6.33 -19.83 -20.63
CA TYR A 232 7.36 -18.78 -20.71
C TYR A 232 7.99 -18.46 -19.36
N HIS A 233 7.51 -19.09 -18.28
CA HIS A 233 8.02 -18.82 -16.95
C HIS A 233 9.50 -19.21 -16.84
N PRO A 234 10.37 -18.38 -16.25
CA PRO A 234 11.82 -18.57 -16.27
C PRO A 234 12.28 -19.88 -15.63
N ASP A 235 11.60 -20.34 -14.57
CA ASP A 235 11.87 -21.63 -13.94
C ASP A 235 10.65 -22.18 -13.20
N THR A 236 10.04 -23.23 -13.75
CA THR A 236 8.87 -23.91 -13.17
C THR A 236 9.24 -25.13 -12.32
N SER A 237 10.52 -25.50 -12.25
CA SER A 237 10.97 -26.72 -11.56
C SER A 237 10.93 -26.58 -10.04
N ASN A 238 11.10 -25.36 -9.52
CA ASN A 238 11.07 -25.09 -8.10
C ASN A 238 9.67 -24.60 -7.64
N PRO A 239 8.91 -25.39 -6.85
CA PRO A 239 7.58 -25.03 -6.39
C PRO A 239 7.51 -23.75 -5.53
N ASP A 240 8.63 -23.33 -4.93
CA ASP A 240 8.72 -22.13 -4.10
C ASP A 240 8.93 -20.83 -4.90
N HIS A 241 9.23 -20.93 -6.19
CA HIS A 241 9.32 -19.74 -7.05
C HIS A 241 7.98 -19.03 -7.17
N TYR A 242 8.04 -17.71 -7.32
CA TYR A 242 6.86 -16.88 -7.47
C TYR A 242 6.21 -17.12 -8.83
N LEU A 243 4.88 -17.22 -8.83
CA LEU A 243 4.07 -17.45 -10.03
C LEU A 243 4.27 -16.34 -11.06
N ILE A 244 4.36 -15.09 -10.59
CA ILE A 244 4.54 -13.92 -11.45
C ILE A 244 5.96 -13.37 -11.23
N THR A 245 6.76 -13.42 -12.29
CA THR A 245 8.16 -12.96 -12.30
C THR A 245 8.36 -11.78 -13.25
N THR A 246 9.56 -11.20 -13.25
CA THR A 246 10.00 -10.31 -14.32
C THR A 246 9.94 -11.07 -15.66
N ARG A 247 9.66 -10.36 -16.77
CA ARG A 247 9.59 -11.02 -18.09
C ARG A 247 10.98 -11.59 -18.43
N PRO A 248 11.06 -12.78 -19.07
CA PRO A 248 12.32 -13.41 -19.51
C PRO A 248 13.20 -12.52 -20.40
N SER A 249 12.59 -11.60 -21.14
CA SER A 249 13.28 -10.67 -22.04
C SER A 249 14.12 -9.59 -21.34
N TYR A 250 14.05 -9.49 -20.00
CA TYR A 250 14.86 -8.55 -19.23
C TYR A 250 16.15 -9.22 -18.75
N SER A 251 17.23 -8.44 -18.63
CA SER A 251 18.59 -8.93 -18.34
C SER A 251 18.76 -9.60 -16.97
N VAL A 252 17.82 -9.41 -16.04
CA VAL A 252 17.87 -10.01 -14.70
C VAL A 252 16.48 -10.53 -14.33
N VAL A 253 16.34 -11.85 -14.25
CA VAL A 253 15.11 -12.53 -13.83
C VAL A 253 15.43 -13.41 -12.63
N ASP A 254 14.94 -13.02 -11.46
CA ASP A 254 15.01 -13.81 -10.24
C ASP A 254 13.62 -14.32 -9.87
N PRO A 255 13.31 -15.61 -10.12
CA PRO A 255 12.02 -16.20 -9.77
C PRO A 255 11.86 -16.46 -8.26
N ALA A 256 12.93 -16.35 -7.47
CA ALA A 256 12.88 -16.48 -6.01
C ALA A 256 12.47 -15.19 -5.30
N SER A 257 12.28 -14.09 -6.04
CA SER A 257 11.79 -12.80 -5.54
C SER A 257 10.48 -12.39 -6.21
N PRO A 258 9.48 -11.89 -5.47
CA PRO A 258 8.24 -11.46 -6.10
C PRO A 258 8.45 -10.12 -6.83
N VAL A 259 7.89 -9.99 -8.04
CA VAL A 259 7.85 -8.71 -8.78
C VAL A 259 7.33 -7.59 -7.91
N SER A 260 7.80 -6.35 -8.04
CA SER A 260 7.24 -5.23 -7.28
C SER A 260 5.73 -5.05 -7.49
N GLY A 261 5.02 -4.45 -6.54
CA GLY A 261 3.61 -4.08 -6.75
C GLY A 261 3.43 -3.12 -7.95
N GLU A 262 4.44 -2.31 -8.23
CA GLU A 262 4.47 -1.42 -9.39
C GLU A 262 4.44 -2.18 -10.72
N THR A 263 5.03 -3.37 -10.78
CA THR A 263 5.03 -4.22 -11.99
C THR A 263 3.63 -4.64 -12.40
N ILE A 264 2.75 -4.98 -11.44
CA ILE A 264 1.35 -5.30 -11.75
C ILE A 264 0.59 -4.05 -12.19
N ARG A 265 0.84 -2.90 -11.53
CA ARG A 265 0.21 -1.62 -11.89
C ARG A 265 0.54 -1.25 -13.34
N ARG A 266 1.82 -1.27 -13.69
CA ARG A 266 2.34 -1.04 -15.05
C ARG A 266 1.75 -1.99 -16.07
N ALA A 267 1.55 -3.26 -15.74
CA ALA A 267 0.90 -4.21 -16.64
C ALA A 267 -0.52 -3.75 -17.00
N MET A 268 -1.31 -3.27 -16.03
CA MET A 268 -2.67 -2.77 -16.29
C MET A 268 -2.65 -1.45 -17.07
N GLU A 269 -1.71 -0.54 -16.76
CA GLU A 269 -1.54 0.71 -17.51
C GLU A 269 -1.21 0.46 -18.97
N ASN A 270 -0.27 -0.43 -19.26
CA ASN A 270 0.11 -0.77 -20.62
C ASN A 270 -1.08 -1.34 -21.42
N ILE A 271 -1.93 -2.16 -20.78
CA ILE A 271 -3.15 -2.67 -21.42
C ILE A 271 -4.08 -1.51 -21.78
N LYS A 272 -4.32 -0.59 -20.83
CA LYS A 272 -5.15 0.60 -21.07
C LYS A 272 -4.59 1.47 -22.21
N GLU A 273 -3.29 1.72 -22.22
CA GLU A 273 -2.61 2.49 -23.27
C GLU A 273 -2.74 1.81 -24.63
N ASN A 274 -2.60 0.48 -24.70
CA ASN A 274 -2.77 -0.27 -25.94
C ASN A 274 -4.19 -0.16 -26.50
N ILE A 275 -5.22 -0.23 -25.64
CA ILE A 275 -6.63 -0.01 -26.05
C ILE A 275 -6.81 1.42 -26.59
N TYR A 276 -6.27 2.43 -25.91
CA TYR A 276 -6.38 3.81 -26.36
C TYR A 276 -5.71 4.00 -27.73
N ASN A 277 -4.52 3.41 -27.91
CA ASN A 277 -3.76 3.49 -29.15
C ASN A 277 -4.48 2.78 -30.30
N SER A 278 -5.13 1.64 -30.08
CA SER A 278 -5.90 0.94 -31.13
C SER A 278 -7.07 1.78 -31.63
N HIS A 279 -7.84 2.39 -30.73
CA HIS A 279 -8.96 3.27 -31.09
C HIS A 279 -8.51 4.57 -31.80
N SER A 280 -7.39 5.14 -31.36
CA SER A 280 -6.81 6.33 -32.01
C SER A 280 -6.31 6.03 -33.44
N CYS A 281 -5.81 4.80 -33.67
CA CYS A 281 -5.32 4.37 -34.97
C CYS A 281 -6.47 4.12 -35.96
N GLU A 282 -7.59 3.55 -35.52
CA GLU A 282 -8.80 3.38 -36.35
C GLU A 282 -9.39 4.72 -36.80
N THR A 283 -9.27 5.77 -35.99
CA THR A 283 -9.77 7.12 -36.33
C THR A 283 -8.91 7.82 -37.40
N CYS A 284 -7.63 7.46 -37.52
CA CYS A 284 -6.71 7.99 -38.54
C CYS A 284 -6.84 7.32 -39.91
N VAL A 285 -7.46 6.14 -40.01
CA VAL A 285 -7.63 5.41 -41.29
C VAL A 285 -8.87 5.91 -42.07
N TYR A 286 -9.70 6.75 -41.44
CA TYR A 286 -10.90 7.35 -42.06
C TYR A 286 -10.78 8.87 -42.33
N MET A 287 -9.58 9.44 -42.27
CA MET A 287 -9.25 10.80 -42.77
C MET A 287 -8.29 10.73 -43.95
#